data_AF-A4J2I5-F1
#
_entry.id   AF-A4J2I5-F1
#
_cell.length_a   1.000
_cell.length_b   1.000
_cell.length_c   1.000
_cell.angle_alpha   90.00
_cell.angle_beta   90.00
_cell.angle_gamma   90.00
#
_symmetry.space_group_name_H-M   'P 1'
#
loop_
_entity.id
_entity.type
_entity.pdbx_description
1 polymer ?
#
loop_
_entity_poly.entity_id
_entity_poly.type
_entity_poly.pdbx_seq_one_letter_code
_entity_poly.pdbx_strand_id
1 'polypeptide(L)' 'MQLSQEGTVLMPLAAFPWSEKLGWVEDKYGVSWQLNLATS' A
#
# COMPACT_ATOMS: atom_id res chain seq x y z
N MET A 1 7.78 -9.13 8.74
CA MET A 1 8.08 -7.73 8.42
C MET A 1 6.85 -7.15 7.75
N GLN A 2 6.24 -6.11 8.32
CA GLN A 2 5.07 -5.44 7.76
C GLN A 2 5.46 -4.00 7.47
N LEU A 3 5.19 -3.52 6.25
CA LEU A 3 5.61 -2.17 5.81
C LEU A 3 4.91 -1.06 6.62
N SER A 4 3.68 -1.29 7.08
CA SER A 4 2.93 -0.34 7.91
C SER A 4 3.28 -0.41 9.40
N GLN A 5 4.14 -1.33 9.82
CA GLN A 5 4.54 -1.41 11.22
C GLN A 5 5.47 -0.24 11.55
N GLU A 6 5.05 0.63 12.46
CA GLU A 6 5.71 1.91 12.77
C GLU A 6 5.77 2.89 11.58
N GLY A 7 4.99 2.63 10.53
CA GLY A 7 4.84 3.49 9.35
C GLY A 7 3.48 4.19 9.29
N THR A 8 3.25 4.93 8.20
CA THR A 8 2.00 5.65 7.95
C THR A 8 1.26 5.02 6.77
N VAL A 9 -0.01 4.66 6.98
CA VAL A 9 -0.89 4.25 5.88
C VAL A 9 -1.44 5.51 5.21
N LEU A 10 -0.89 5.86 4.04
CA LEU A 10 -1.34 7.01 3.24
C LEU A 10 -2.63 6.69 2.49
N MET A 11 -2.73 5.46 1.97
CA MET A 11 -3.93 4.93 1.35
C MET A 11 -4.11 3.46 1.77
N PRO A 12 -5.20 3.10 2.46
CA PRO A 12 -5.44 1.71 2.84
C PRO A 12 -5.57 0.83 1.59
N LEU A 13 -5.23 -0.45 1.75
CA LEU A 13 -5.47 -1.45 0.71
C LEU A 13 -6.97 -1.52 0.41
N ALA A 14 -7.33 -1.08 -0.80
CA ALA A 14 -8.71 -1.02 -1.27
C ALA A 14 -8.79 -1.52 -2.72
N ALA A 15 -9.96 -2.00 -3.12
CA ALA A 15 -10.23 -2.39 -4.51
C ALA A 15 -10.59 -1.17 -5.35
N PHE A 16 -10.12 -1.15 -6.59
CA PHE A 16 -10.40 -0.11 -7.57
C PHE A 16 -10.82 -0.74 -8.91
N PRO A 17 -11.51 -0.02 -9.80
CA PRO A 17 -11.91 -0.55 -11.10
C PRO A 17 -10.77 -1.11 -11.97
N TRP A 18 -9.53 -0.68 -11.72
CA TRP A 18 -8.32 -1.06 -12.45
C TRP A 18 -7.35 -1.95 -11.64
N SER A 19 -7.70 -2.33 -10.41
CA SER A 19 -6.82 -3.09 -9.52
C SER A 19 -7.65 -3.80 -8.44
N GLU A 20 -7.44 -5.10 -8.26
CA GLU A 20 -8.10 -5.85 -7.19
C GLU A 20 -7.77 -5.28 -5.81
N LYS A 21 -6.52 -4.86 -5.61
CA LYS A 21 -6.06 -4.19 -4.39
C LYS A 21 -4.94 -3.22 -4.69
N LEU A 22 -5.17 -1.95 -4.39
CA LEU A 22 -4.16 -0.90 -4.40
C LEU A 22 -4.04 -0.31 -3.00
N GLY A 23 -2.82 -0.12 -2.52
CA GLY A 23 -2.54 0.53 -1.25
C GLY A 23 -1.24 1.30 -1.29
N TRP A 24 -1.10 2.25 -0.36
CA TRP A 24 0.08 3.09 -0.24
C TRP A 24 0.44 3.24 1.24
N VAL A 25 1.69 2.91 1.55
CA VAL A 25 2.25 3.00 2.89
C VAL A 25 3.61 3.70 2.83
N GLU A 26 3.87 4.57 3.80
CA GLU A 26 5.21 5.03 4.11
C GLU A 26 5.73 4.19 5.28
N ASP A 27 6.88 3.54 5.14
CA ASP A 27 7.45 2.74 6.22
C ASP A 27 8.12 3.60 7.29
N LYS A 28 8.59 2.96 8.36
CA LYS A 28 9.23 3.65 9.49
C LYS A 28 10.55 4.37 9.16
N TYR A 29 11.12 4.11 7.99
CA TYR A 29 12.35 4.76 7.52
C TYR A 29 12.03 5.93 6.57
N GLY A 30 10.76 6.25 6.36
CA GLY A 30 10.31 7.28 5.43
C GLY A 30 10.28 6.82 3.97
N VAL A 31 10.39 5.51 3.69
CA VAL A 31 10.32 5.00 2.33
C VAL A 31 8.86 4.80 1.94
N SER A 32 8.46 5.40 0.81
CA SER A 32 7.12 5.30 0.26
C SER A 32 6.97 4.07 -0.65
N TRP A 33 5.98 3.23 -0.35
CA TRP A 33 5.66 2.00 -1.07
C TRP A 33 4.23 2.04 -1.63
N GLN A 34 4.10 1.84 -2.93
CA GLN A 34 2.82 1.57 -3.59
C GLN A 34 2.70 0.08 -3.88
N LEU A 35 1.62 -0.53 -3.40
CA LEU A 35 1.32 -1.94 -3.57
C LEU A 35 0.13 -2.06 -4.50
N ASN A 36 0.32 -2.68 -5.67
CA ASN A 36 -0.72 -2.91 -6.66
C ASN A 36 -0.85 -4.41 -6.95
N LEU A 37 -2.02 -4.97 -6.64
CA LEU A 37 -2.47 -6.27 -7.11
C LEU A 37 -3.32 -6.04 -8.37
N ALA A 38 -2.67 -6.14 -9.53
CA ALA A 38 -3.33 -5.96 -10.81
C ALA A 38 -4.35 -7.08 -11.07
N THR A 39 -5.50 -6.72 -11.62
CA THR A 39 -6.49 -7.68 -12.11
C THR A 39 -5.95 -8.33 -13.40
N SER A 40 -5.98 -9.66 -13.48
CA SER A 40 -5.57 -10.43 -14.67
C SER A 40 -6.59 -10.38 -15.79
#